data_AF-A0A562JED8-F1
#
_entry.id   AF-A0A562JED8-F1
#
_cell.length_a   1.000
_cell.length_b   1.000
_cell.length_c   1.000
_cell.angle_alpha   90.00
_cell.angle_beta   90.00
_cell.angle_gamma   90.00
#
_symmetry.space_group_name_H-M   'P 1'
#
loop_
_entity.id
_entity.type
_entity.pdbx_description
1 polymer ?
#
loop_
_entity_poly.entity_id
_entity_poly.type
_entity_poly.pdbx_seq_one_letter_code
_entity_poly.pdbx_strand_id
1 'polypeptide(L)'
;MYYWVLNYPCDKIYSGTNQKLFVLHEHDSSECSYLSVDLTNHEDLPIEKALLHIFKSDKFNEYTIVINSNGYHPVQISNIPFYPGKTLKLCIDMIPVNMCIYNMQSVEDMEHVQDDIRDMTFTLGLDSPKGSLATLYAEKFAEEVNTLSNGKMKIEVFTDAALGNDRQMLSTTISEGSPNFIIQTTAHQVNLVPELSILDMPMVYNDINKLRNTMDNEYFYQKINNIYSNSGYKLLGMADEQFREMTSNLEIQDIEQFGGIKIRTIQNPNHIKFWQLLGAIVIPLPVGEIHSSLLRGYIDAQENPYGNIAAFEFYDAQDYVINTNHLPHFLPLITTNDIFNSLNEQEKKVIEEAAKNATAYARIKADERLEDVKQTLIDNGMDIVDLPERTRQDMVKFAAMPVYDSIRTLVNDDEIIDFYMEMSK
;
A
#
# COMPACT_ATOMS: atom_id res chain seq x y z
N MET A 1 -2.61 22.19 27.81
CA MET A 1 -1.17 22.53 27.90
C MET A 1 -0.64 21.94 29.19
N TYR A 2 -0.32 20.64 29.18
CA TYR A 2 0.28 19.95 30.33
C TYR A 2 1.77 19.81 30.06
N TYR A 3 2.59 20.44 30.89
CA TYR A 3 4.04 20.32 30.87
C TYR A 3 4.44 19.02 31.57
N TRP A 4 5.14 18.13 30.86
CA TRP A 4 5.99 17.13 31.50
C TRP A 4 7.44 17.53 31.30
N VAL A 5 8.04 18.09 32.34
CA VAL A 5 9.48 18.09 32.53
C VAL A 5 9.84 16.68 33.01
N LEU A 6 10.38 15.85 32.12
CA LEU A 6 10.98 14.58 32.52
C LEU A 6 12.35 14.88 33.16
N ASN A 7 12.35 14.97 34.49
CA ASN A 7 13.56 14.80 35.28
C ASN A 7 13.89 13.29 35.36
N TYR A 8 14.99 12.91 34.70
CA TYR A 8 15.78 11.65 34.68
C TYR A 8 15.56 10.62 35.82
N PRO A 9 15.69 9.30 35.53
CA PRO A 9 16.93 8.71 35.02
C PRO A 9 16.73 7.67 33.90
N CYS A 10 17.10 8.00 32.65
CA CYS A 10 17.55 6.96 31.72
C CYS A 10 18.95 6.54 32.17
N ASP A 11 19.01 5.52 33.01
CA ASP A 11 20.25 4.93 33.49
C ASP A 11 21.05 4.31 32.34
N LYS A 12 22.33 4.70 32.30
CA LYS A 12 23.46 4.20 31.49
C LYS A 12 23.60 4.77 30.08
N ILE A 13 24.13 6.00 30.04
CA ILE A 13 25.04 6.44 28.99
C ILE A 13 26.30 5.54 29.06
N TYR A 14 26.44 4.58 28.16
CA TYR A 14 27.74 3.94 27.93
C TYR A 14 28.60 4.90 27.10
N SER A 15 29.38 5.73 27.79
CA SER A 15 30.44 6.52 27.17
C SER A 15 31.70 5.66 27.10
N GLY A 16 31.99 5.18 25.89
CA GLY A 16 33.31 4.67 25.50
C GLY A 16 33.73 5.11 24.09
N THR A 17 32.80 5.68 23.31
CA THR A 17 33.00 6.13 21.92
C THR A 17 32.05 7.29 21.61
N ASN A 18 32.24 7.97 20.47
CA ASN A 18 31.53 9.19 19.99
C ASN A 18 30.02 9.03 19.78
N GLN A 19 29.49 7.83 20.04
CA GLN A 19 28.14 7.40 19.75
C GLN A 19 27.28 7.47 21.00
N LYS A 20 26.18 8.23 20.95
CA LYS A 20 25.16 8.26 22.00
C LYS A 20 23.97 7.42 21.57
N LEU A 21 23.71 6.33 22.29
CA LEU A 21 22.53 5.48 22.07
C LEU A 21 21.43 5.86 23.07
N PHE A 22 20.23 6.08 22.55
CA PHE A 22 19.01 6.37 23.31
C PHE A 22 17.98 5.28 23.05
N VAL A 23 17.29 4.87 24.11
CA VAL A 23 16.11 4.00 24.00
C VAL A 23 14.89 4.92 23.94
N LEU A 24 14.06 4.74 22.91
CA LEU A 24 12.81 5.46 22.76
C LEU A 24 11.66 4.52 23.07
N HIS A 25 10.85 4.90 24.06
CA HIS A 25 9.68 4.15 24.47
C HIS A 25 8.44 4.68 23.76
N GLU A 26 7.72 3.78 23.09
CA GLU A 26 6.40 4.07 22.53
C GLU A 26 5.31 3.75 23.55
N HIS A 27 4.18 4.45 23.42
CA HIS A 27 2.99 4.13 24.20
C HIS A 27 2.39 2.87 23.57
N ASP A 28 2.18 1.82 24.37
CA ASP A 28 1.51 0.57 24.00
C ASP A 28 2.28 -0.42 23.09
N SER A 29 3.59 -0.24 22.88
CA SER A 29 4.45 -1.25 22.23
C SER A 29 5.32 -2.00 23.24
N SER A 30 5.41 -3.33 23.10
CA SER A 30 6.38 -4.16 23.83
C SER A 30 7.80 -4.07 23.26
N GLU A 31 7.99 -3.43 22.10
CA GLU A 31 9.28 -3.31 21.42
C GLU A 31 9.93 -1.96 21.73
N CYS A 32 11.25 -1.99 21.98
CA CYS A 32 12.06 -0.78 22.16
C CYS A 32 12.68 -0.37 20.83
N SER A 33 12.59 0.93 20.49
CA SER A 33 13.32 1.52 19.37
C SER A 33 14.59 2.23 19.85
N TYR A 34 15.59 2.32 19.00
CA TYR A 34 16.89 2.89 19.36
C TYR A 34 17.27 4.07 18.47
N LEU A 35 17.79 5.13 19.07
CA LEU A 35 18.39 6.26 18.38
C LEU A 35 19.88 6.29 18.68
N SER A 36 20.71 6.26 17.66
CA SER A 36 22.15 6.46 17.75
C SER A 36 22.51 7.83 17.17
N VAL A 37 23.17 8.68 17.95
CA VAL A 37 23.65 9.99 17.51
C VAL A 37 25.17 10.06 17.60
N ASP A 38 25.82 10.32 16.47
CA ASP A 38 27.24 10.60 16.36
C ASP A 38 27.43 12.12 16.17
N LEU A 39 28.18 12.77 17.08
CA LEU A 39 28.43 14.22 17.05
C LEU A 39 29.91 14.51 16.79
N THR A 40 30.19 15.17 15.69
CA THR A 40 31.54 15.61 15.30
C THR A 40 31.57 17.12 15.04
N ASN A 41 32.77 17.69 15.02
CA ASN A 41 33.01 19.02 14.45
C ASN A 41 33.49 18.89 12.98
N HIS A 42 33.67 20.02 12.33
CA HIS A 42 34.17 20.14 10.95
C HIS A 42 35.56 19.49 10.67
N GLU A 43 36.25 18.99 11.69
CA GLU A 43 37.52 18.24 11.57
C GLU A 43 37.32 16.74 11.86
N ASP A 44 36.07 16.26 11.86
CA ASP A 44 35.63 14.91 12.26
C ASP A 44 36.02 14.53 13.71
N LEU A 45 36.37 15.52 14.54
CA LEU A 45 36.69 15.30 15.94
C LEU A 45 35.41 15.25 16.78
N PRO A 46 35.32 14.35 17.76
CA PRO A 46 34.14 14.25 18.61
C PRO A 46 33.85 15.50 19.42
N ILE A 47 32.57 15.83 19.51
CA ILE A 47 32.10 16.89 20.40
C ILE A 47 31.68 16.28 21.73
N GLU A 48 32.57 16.41 22.71
CA GLU A 48 32.28 16.02 24.08
C GLU A 48 31.30 17.00 24.75
N LYS A 49 30.46 16.48 25.67
CA LYS A 49 29.58 17.27 26.56
C LYS A 49 28.46 18.06 25.87
N ALA A 50 28.06 17.70 24.65
CA ALA A 50 26.82 18.20 24.06
C ALA A 50 25.58 17.76 24.87
N LEU A 51 24.66 18.68 25.10
CA LEU A 51 23.35 18.46 25.70
C LEU A 51 22.35 18.15 24.58
N LEU A 52 21.69 16.99 24.66
CA LEU A 52 20.67 16.57 23.71
C LEU A 52 19.32 16.53 24.42
N HIS A 53 18.34 17.21 23.85
CA HIS A 53 16.94 17.13 24.24
C HIS A 53 16.16 16.44 23.14
N ILE A 54 15.39 15.42 23.50
CA ILE A 54 14.54 14.68 22.59
C ILE A 54 13.10 14.93 23.03
N PHE A 55 12.29 15.46 22.13
CA PHE A 55 10.88 15.77 22.34
C PHE A 55 10.06 14.83 21.47
N LYS A 56 9.05 14.17 22.04
CA LYS A 56 8.05 13.46 21.24
C LYS A 56 7.04 14.48 20.70
N SER A 57 6.72 14.39 19.42
CA SER A 57 5.68 15.19 18.75
C SER A 57 4.29 14.73 19.18
N ASP A 58 3.28 15.59 19.00
CA ASP A 58 1.87 15.22 19.14
C ASP A 58 1.40 14.33 17.96
N LYS A 59 2.19 14.27 16.88
CA LYS A 59 1.99 13.35 15.75
C LYS A 59 2.55 11.96 16.07
N PHE A 60 1.91 10.92 15.54
CA PHE A 60 2.25 9.53 15.82
C PHE A 60 3.72 9.22 15.48
N ASN A 61 4.48 8.79 16.48
CA ASN A 61 5.88 8.35 16.39
C ASN A 61 6.90 9.33 15.77
N GLU A 62 6.63 10.63 15.81
CA GLU A 62 7.61 11.65 15.42
C GLU A 62 8.36 12.22 16.63
N TYR A 63 9.63 12.56 16.44
CA TYR A 63 10.47 13.18 17.46
C TYR A 63 11.17 14.44 16.93
N THR A 64 11.44 15.38 17.83
CA THR A 64 12.30 16.55 17.60
C THR A 64 13.52 16.43 18.49
N ILE A 65 14.71 16.60 17.93
CA ILE A 65 15.98 16.57 18.65
C ILE A 65 16.57 17.98 18.63
N VAL A 66 16.89 18.51 19.81
CA VAL A 66 17.60 19.77 19.99
C VAL A 66 18.95 19.50 20.65
N ILE A 67 20.02 19.98 20.02
CA ILE A 67 21.41 19.73 20.43
C ILE A 67 22.06 21.07 20.73
N ASN A 68 22.58 21.19 21.95
CA ASN A 68 23.32 22.36 22.41
C ASN A 68 24.71 21.92 22.87
N SER A 69 25.75 22.60 22.39
CA SER A 69 27.12 22.38 22.87
C SER A 69 27.83 23.71 23.04
N ASN A 70 28.62 23.85 24.11
CA ASN A 70 29.34 25.08 24.38
C ASN A 70 30.34 25.37 23.27
N GLY A 71 30.26 26.57 22.69
CA GLY A 71 31.14 26.97 21.59
C GLY A 71 30.65 26.54 20.20
N TYR A 72 29.47 25.94 20.09
CA TYR A 72 28.84 25.55 18.81
C TYR A 72 27.44 26.17 18.64
N HIS A 73 27.00 26.34 17.40
CA HIS A 73 25.63 26.75 17.10
C HIS A 73 24.62 25.65 17.48
N PRO A 74 23.48 25.99 18.11
CA PRO A 74 22.42 25.03 18.39
C PRO A 74 21.88 24.37 17.12
N VAL A 75 21.60 23.07 17.18
CA VAL A 75 21.01 22.30 16.08
C VAL A 75 19.64 21.79 16.51
N GLN A 76 18.62 22.00 15.68
CA GLN A 76 17.29 21.41 15.88
C GLN A 76 16.89 20.62 14.64
N ILE A 77 16.52 19.36 14.83
CA ILE A 77 16.01 18.47 13.78
C ILE A 77 14.60 18.06 14.21
N SER A 78 13.60 18.39 13.40
CA SER A 78 12.18 18.15 13.72
C SER A 78 11.60 17.08 12.79
N ASN A 79 10.43 16.53 13.14
CA ASN A 79 9.69 15.55 12.35
C ASN A 79 10.50 14.28 12.02
N ILE A 80 11.30 13.79 12.97
CA ILE A 80 12.09 12.57 12.78
C ILE A 80 11.15 11.37 13.04
N PRO A 81 10.80 10.58 12.01
CA PRO A 81 9.93 9.43 12.21
C PRO A 81 10.69 8.29 12.89
N PHE A 82 10.06 7.68 13.88
CA PHE A 82 10.53 6.44 14.50
C PHE A 82 9.54 5.32 14.24
N TYR A 83 10.07 4.11 14.06
CA TYR A 83 9.28 2.91 13.83
C TYR A 83 9.63 1.86 14.88
N PRO A 84 8.67 1.07 15.39
CA PRO A 84 8.92 -0.02 16.33
C PRO A 84 10.04 -0.96 15.85
N GLY A 85 10.94 -1.34 16.76
CA GLY A 85 12.00 -2.31 16.50
C GLY A 85 13.13 -1.83 15.58
N LYS A 86 13.11 -0.56 15.11
CA LYS A 86 14.16 0.00 14.26
C LYS A 86 15.21 0.77 15.05
N THR A 87 16.43 0.79 14.51
CA THR A 87 17.50 1.68 14.95
C THR A 87 17.71 2.79 13.94
N LEU A 88 17.57 4.04 14.36
CA LEU A 88 17.93 5.21 13.55
C LEU A 88 19.33 5.68 13.92
N LYS A 89 20.16 5.98 12.92
CA LYS A 89 21.49 6.59 13.10
C LYS A 89 21.49 8.00 12.53
N LEU A 90 21.94 8.97 13.33
CA LEU A 90 22.14 10.36 12.92
C LEU A 90 23.60 10.74 13.11
N CYS A 91 24.24 11.20 12.04
CA CYS A 91 25.58 11.79 12.08
C CYS A 91 25.42 13.30 11.91
N ILE A 92 25.88 14.08 12.88
CA ILE A 92 25.66 15.53 12.93
C ILE A 92 27.00 16.23 13.15
N ASP A 93 27.39 17.03 12.16
CA ASP A 93 28.52 17.94 12.25
C ASP A 93 28.05 19.28 12.85
N MET A 94 28.63 19.70 13.98
CA MET A 94 28.29 20.99 14.61
C MET A 94 29.31 22.08 14.27
N ILE A 95 28.78 23.26 13.96
CA ILE A 95 29.56 24.43 13.56
C ILE A 95 29.98 25.26 14.79
N PRO A 96 31.28 25.54 15.00
CA PRO A 96 31.77 26.43 16.06
C PRO A 96 31.27 27.88 15.93
N VAL A 97 30.90 28.52 17.04
CA VAL A 97 30.37 29.91 17.08
C VAL A 97 31.43 30.96 16.71
N ASN A 98 32.72 30.64 16.86
CA ASN A 98 33.83 31.51 16.47
C ASN A 98 34.14 31.46 14.96
N MET A 99 33.50 30.56 14.22
CA MET A 99 33.53 30.55 12.77
C MET A 99 32.52 31.59 12.24
N CYS A 100 32.99 32.82 12.02
CA CYS A 100 32.20 33.82 11.29
C CYS A 100 31.96 33.33 9.85
N ILE A 101 30.70 33.42 9.41
CA ILE A 101 30.24 33.17 8.04
C ILE A 101 30.83 34.24 7.12
N TYR A 102 32.11 34.12 6.77
CA TYR A 102 32.81 35.01 5.84
C TYR A 102 33.87 34.22 5.08
N ASN A 103 33.41 33.44 4.09
CA ASN A 103 34.05 33.16 2.80
C ASN A 103 33.32 32.00 2.11
N MET A 104 32.14 32.29 1.54
CA MET A 104 31.70 31.52 0.37
C MET A 104 32.48 32.04 -0.83
N GLN A 105 33.70 31.53 -1.03
CA GLN A 105 34.35 31.49 -2.33
C GLN A 105 35.09 30.15 -2.47
N SER A 106 34.63 29.40 -3.48
CA SER A 106 35.09 28.11 -4.00
C SER A 106 35.07 26.91 -3.03
N VAL A 107 33.87 26.38 -2.81
CA VAL A 107 33.63 24.92 -2.87
C VAL A 107 32.89 24.67 -4.18
N GLU A 108 33.63 24.56 -5.28
CA GLU A 108 33.26 23.65 -6.38
C GLU A 108 33.64 22.27 -5.84
N ASP A 109 32.80 21.30 -5.49
CA ASP A 109 31.40 21.00 -5.82
C ASP A 109 30.69 20.42 -4.58
N MET A 110 30.00 21.25 -3.80
CA MET A 110 28.76 20.80 -3.19
C MET A 110 27.70 21.67 -3.83
N GLU A 111 27.10 21.14 -4.90
CA GLU A 111 25.89 21.71 -5.49
C GLU A 111 25.01 22.21 -4.34
N HIS A 112 24.65 23.49 -4.40
CA HIS A 112 23.38 23.90 -3.85
C HIS A 112 22.38 22.83 -4.28
N VAL A 113 21.95 21.95 -3.35
CA VAL A 113 20.73 21.17 -3.54
C VAL A 113 19.64 22.23 -3.49
N GLN A 114 19.49 22.89 -4.63
CA GLN A 114 18.43 23.80 -4.92
C GLN A 114 17.17 22.99 -4.63
N ASP A 115 16.26 23.62 -3.89
CA ASP A 115 14.92 23.14 -3.62
C ASP A 115 14.18 23.08 -4.98
N ASP A 116 14.54 22.07 -5.77
CA ASP A 116 14.26 21.90 -7.20
C ASP A 116 12.93 21.17 -7.42
N ILE A 117 12.21 20.86 -6.34
CA ILE A 117 10.83 20.41 -6.44
C ILE A 117 10.02 21.55 -7.06
N ARG A 118 9.40 21.27 -8.21
CA ARG A 118 8.54 22.21 -8.93
C ARG A 118 7.14 22.24 -8.32
N ASP A 119 6.48 23.39 -8.42
CA ASP A 119 5.05 23.50 -8.11
C ASP A 119 4.25 22.72 -9.16
N MET A 120 3.58 21.65 -8.75
CA MET A 120 2.83 20.75 -9.62
C MET A 120 1.54 20.29 -8.95
N THR A 121 0.51 20.10 -9.74
CA THR A 121 -0.74 19.46 -9.31
C THR A 121 -1.01 18.27 -10.21
N PHE A 122 -1.20 17.13 -9.58
CA PHE A 122 -1.51 15.86 -10.22
C PHE A 122 -2.95 15.46 -9.91
N THR A 123 -3.47 14.53 -10.70
CA THR A 123 -4.77 13.91 -10.49
C THR A 123 -4.58 12.42 -10.19
N LEU A 124 -5.37 11.88 -9.26
CA LEU A 124 -5.42 10.46 -8.96
C LEU A 124 -6.86 9.96 -9.13
N GLY A 125 -7.06 8.97 -9.99
CA GLY A 125 -8.37 8.37 -10.24
C GLY A 125 -8.56 7.00 -9.60
N LEU A 126 -9.78 6.72 -9.12
CA LEU A 126 -10.24 5.40 -8.68
C LEU A 126 -11.76 5.26 -8.88
N ASP A 127 -12.22 4.02 -9.05
CA ASP A 127 -13.64 3.70 -9.29
C ASP A 127 -14.48 3.64 -8.01
N SER A 128 -13.81 3.43 -6.87
CA SER A 128 -14.44 3.06 -5.62
C SER A 128 -15.04 4.27 -4.89
N PRO A 129 -16.07 4.07 -4.05
CA PRO A 129 -16.71 5.14 -3.32
C PRO A 129 -15.81 5.76 -2.25
N LYS A 130 -16.16 6.97 -1.81
CA LYS A 130 -15.52 7.61 -0.65
C LYS A 130 -15.58 6.72 0.58
N GLY A 131 -14.48 6.68 1.34
CA GLY A 131 -14.35 5.87 2.56
C GLY A 131 -13.99 4.40 2.33
N SER A 132 -13.95 3.92 1.09
CA SER A 132 -13.35 2.63 0.72
C SER A 132 -11.86 2.58 1.09
N LEU A 133 -11.27 1.38 1.15
CA LEU A 133 -9.84 1.26 1.41
C LEU A 133 -9.00 1.93 0.31
N ALA A 134 -9.40 1.78 -0.96
CA ALA A 134 -8.73 2.41 -2.09
C ALA A 134 -8.74 3.95 -1.96
N THR A 135 -9.85 4.54 -1.49
CA THR A 135 -9.93 5.99 -1.22
C THR A 135 -8.98 6.39 -0.10
N LEU A 136 -8.96 5.66 1.02
CA LEU A 136 -8.03 5.96 2.12
C LEU A 136 -6.57 5.86 1.68
N TYR A 137 -6.25 4.92 0.80
CA TYR A 137 -4.92 4.77 0.23
C TYR A 137 -4.56 5.98 -0.65
N ALA A 138 -5.46 6.40 -1.54
CA ALA A 138 -5.28 7.58 -2.40
C ALA A 138 -5.09 8.87 -1.59
N GLU A 139 -5.94 9.10 -0.59
CA GLU A 139 -5.88 10.28 0.28
C GLU A 139 -4.58 10.32 1.07
N LYS A 140 -4.12 9.17 1.58
CA LYS A 140 -2.85 9.09 2.28
C LYS A 140 -1.67 9.40 1.37
N PHE A 141 -1.67 8.86 0.15
CA PHE A 141 -0.64 9.18 -0.83
C PHE A 141 -0.61 10.68 -1.16
N ALA A 142 -1.77 11.30 -1.36
CA ALA A 142 -1.88 12.74 -1.58
C ALA A 142 -1.34 13.57 -0.39
N GLU A 143 -1.68 13.18 0.84
CA GLU A 143 -1.19 13.81 2.07
C GLU A 143 0.35 13.73 2.18
N GLU A 144 0.92 12.55 1.96
CA GLU A 144 2.36 12.31 2.03
C GLU A 144 3.12 13.09 0.96
N VAL A 145 2.65 13.10 -0.29
CA VAL A 145 3.26 13.89 -1.37
C VAL A 145 3.24 15.38 -1.04
N ASN A 146 2.13 15.90 -0.55
CA ASN A 146 2.03 17.31 -0.13
C ASN A 146 2.97 17.62 1.05
N THR A 147 3.10 16.71 2.01
CA THR A 147 3.95 16.92 3.19
C THR A 147 5.44 16.86 2.84
N LEU A 148 5.87 15.83 2.13
CA LEU A 148 7.27 15.61 1.76
C LEU A 148 7.78 16.65 0.75
N SER A 149 6.89 17.24 -0.05
CA SER A 149 7.22 18.33 -0.97
C SER A 149 7.09 19.74 -0.38
N ASN A 150 6.80 19.87 0.92
CA ASN A 150 6.49 21.17 1.56
C ASN A 150 5.36 21.94 0.84
N GLY A 151 4.37 21.23 0.30
CA GLY A 151 3.19 21.78 -0.35
C GLY A 151 3.36 22.13 -1.84
N LYS A 152 4.52 21.87 -2.44
CA LYS A 152 4.79 22.15 -3.85
C LYS A 152 4.14 21.14 -4.80
N MET A 153 4.07 19.87 -4.39
CA MET A 153 3.40 18.82 -5.16
C MET A 153 2.06 18.50 -4.50
N LYS A 154 0.97 18.61 -5.26
CA LYS A 154 -0.39 18.34 -4.78
C LYS A 154 -1.03 17.26 -5.62
N ILE A 155 -1.90 16.46 -5.01
CA ILE A 155 -2.68 15.43 -5.69
C ILE A 155 -4.16 15.67 -5.41
N GLU A 156 -4.94 15.83 -6.46
CA GLU A 156 -6.40 15.87 -6.41
C GLU A 156 -6.95 14.44 -6.62
N VAL A 157 -7.67 13.93 -5.64
CA VAL A 157 -8.23 12.56 -5.65
C VAL A 157 -9.66 12.58 -6.20
N PHE A 158 -9.91 11.77 -7.22
CA PHE A 158 -11.20 11.60 -7.88
C PHE A 158 -11.73 10.17 -7.65
N THR A 159 -12.80 10.06 -6.85
CA THR A 159 -13.48 8.81 -6.49
C THR A 159 -14.68 8.52 -7.40
N ASP A 160 -15.40 7.42 -7.12
CA ASP A 160 -16.70 7.12 -7.73
C ASP A 160 -16.67 7.06 -9.27
N ALA A 161 -15.54 6.62 -9.84
CA ALA A 161 -15.31 6.55 -11.27
C ALA A 161 -15.51 7.91 -11.99
N ALA A 162 -15.27 9.03 -11.30
CA ALA A 162 -15.46 10.38 -11.85
C ALA A 162 -14.57 10.65 -13.08
N LEU A 163 -13.45 9.93 -13.22
CA LEU A 163 -12.54 10.00 -14.38
C LEU A 163 -12.71 8.83 -15.36
N GLY A 164 -13.79 8.06 -15.22
CA GLY A 164 -14.08 6.86 -16.01
C GLY A 164 -14.04 5.59 -15.17
N ASN A 165 -14.51 4.47 -15.74
CA ASN A 165 -14.35 3.17 -15.11
C ASN A 165 -12.90 2.67 -15.19
N ASP A 166 -12.54 1.64 -14.42
CA ASP A 166 -11.17 1.10 -14.30
C ASP A 166 -10.44 0.91 -15.63
N ARG A 167 -11.10 0.25 -16.58
CA ARG A 167 -10.53 -0.03 -17.91
C ARG A 167 -10.31 1.25 -18.70
N GLN A 168 -11.29 2.16 -18.67
CA GLN A 168 -11.18 3.45 -19.34
C GLN A 168 -10.03 4.26 -18.72
N MET A 169 -10.00 4.42 -17.39
CA MET A 169 -8.96 5.16 -16.68
C MET A 169 -7.56 4.64 -17.01
N LEU A 170 -7.36 3.31 -17.03
CA LEU A 170 -6.07 2.73 -17.40
C LEU A 170 -5.66 3.15 -18.81
N SER A 171 -6.56 3.01 -19.79
CA SER A 171 -6.29 3.37 -21.19
C SER A 171 -6.11 4.88 -21.41
N THR A 172 -6.87 5.74 -20.72
CA THR A 172 -6.76 7.20 -20.85
C THR A 172 -5.49 7.71 -20.19
N THR A 173 -5.09 7.11 -19.07
CA THR A 173 -3.84 7.47 -18.39
C THR A 173 -2.64 7.28 -19.30
N ILE A 174 -2.55 6.15 -20.01
CA ILE A 174 -1.45 5.91 -20.95
C ILE A 174 -1.54 6.75 -22.22
N SER A 175 -2.74 7.03 -22.74
CA SER A 175 -2.88 7.79 -24.01
C SER A 175 -2.84 9.30 -23.85
N GLU A 176 -3.32 9.82 -22.71
CA GLU A 176 -3.51 11.26 -22.46
C GLU A 176 -2.64 11.78 -21.30
N GLY A 177 -2.03 10.90 -20.50
CA GLY A 177 -1.29 11.30 -19.30
C GLY A 177 -2.19 11.78 -18.16
N SER A 178 -3.49 11.45 -18.19
CA SER A 178 -4.49 11.83 -17.19
C SER A 178 -5.54 10.73 -16.97
N PRO A 179 -5.88 10.36 -15.72
CA PRO A 179 -5.26 10.83 -14.47
C PRO A 179 -3.77 10.53 -14.40
N ASN A 180 -3.04 11.26 -13.55
CA ASN A 180 -1.60 11.06 -13.43
C ASN A 180 -1.27 9.78 -12.65
N PHE A 181 -2.08 9.47 -11.64
CA PHE A 181 -1.98 8.28 -10.83
C PHE A 181 -3.30 7.50 -10.85
N ILE A 182 -3.22 6.18 -10.71
CA ILE A 182 -4.40 5.32 -10.56
C ILE A 182 -4.19 4.36 -9.39
N ILE A 183 -5.25 4.14 -8.63
CA ILE A 183 -5.39 3.00 -7.72
C ILE A 183 -6.63 2.22 -8.15
N GLN A 184 -6.41 0.99 -8.62
CA GLN A 184 -7.46 0.07 -9.06
C GLN A 184 -6.95 -1.37 -8.91
N THR A 185 -7.83 -2.36 -8.83
CA THR A 185 -7.37 -3.74 -8.71
C THR A 185 -6.63 -4.26 -9.94
N THR A 186 -5.61 -5.09 -9.75
CA THR A 186 -4.82 -5.73 -10.82
C THR A 186 -5.70 -6.51 -11.80
N ALA A 187 -6.82 -7.06 -11.35
CA ALA A 187 -7.73 -7.85 -12.16
C ALA A 187 -8.29 -7.09 -13.38
N HIS A 188 -8.44 -5.76 -13.32
CA HIS A 188 -8.87 -4.94 -14.46
C HIS A 188 -7.78 -4.80 -15.53
N GLN A 189 -6.52 -4.99 -15.14
CA GLN A 189 -5.34 -4.68 -15.93
C GLN A 189 -4.90 -5.86 -16.81
N VAL A 190 -5.25 -7.10 -16.45
CA VAL A 190 -4.81 -8.34 -17.13
C VAL A 190 -5.12 -8.41 -18.62
N ASN A 191 -6.16 -7.74 -19.10
CA ASN A 191 -6.44 -7.75 -20.54
C ASN A 191 -5.47 -6.89 -21.34
N LEU A 192 -4.86 -5.89 -20.71
CA LEU A 192 -3.86 -5.01 -21.30
C LEU A 192 -2.44 -5.45 -20.94
N VAL A 193 -2.27 -6.08 -19.77
CA VAL A 193 -0.99 -6.60 -19.26
C VAL A 193 -1.18 -8.06 -18.82
N PRO A 194 -1.22 -9.03 -19.76
CA PRO A 194 -1.53 -10.43 -19.48
C PRO A 194 -0.61 -11.08 -18.44
N GLU A 195 0.63 -10.65 -18.33
CA GLU A 195 1.63 -11.16 -17.39
C GLU A 195 1.27 -10.86 -15.93
N LEU A 196 0.41 -9.87 -15.65
CA LEU A 196 -0.13 -9.64 -14.31
C LEU A 196 -1.08 -10.77 -13.85
N SER A 197 -1.46 -11.68 -14.74
CA SER A 197 -2.28 -12.85 -14.40
C SER A 197 -1.64 -13.77 -13.34
N ILE A 198 -0.33 -13.68 -13.10
CA ILE A 198 0.31 -14.35 -11.95
C ILE A 198 -0.33 -13.96 -10.61
N LEU A 199 -0.80 -12.72 -10.48
CA LEU A 199 -1.47 -12.23 -9.27
C LEU A 199 -2.93 -12.69 -9.18
N ASP A 200 -3.47 -13.27 -10.25
CA ASP A 200 -4.82 -13.84 -10.33
C ASP A 200 -4.82 -15.38 -10.25
N MET A 201 -3.75 -16.00 -9.74
CA MET A 201 -3.75 -17.44 -9.50
C MET A 201 -4.66 -17.78 -8.30
N PRO A 202 -5.84 -18.40 -8.54
CA PRO A 202 -6.85 -18.58 -7.49
C PRO A 202 -6.38 -19.57 -6.42
N MET A 203 -6.66 -19.28 -5.15
CA MET A 203 -6.43 -20.19 -4.02
C MET A 203 -4.96 -20.63 -3.79
N VAL A 204 -3.98 -19.88 -4.32
CA VAL A 204 -2.55 -20.12 -4.02
C VAL A 204 -2.22 -19.70 -2.58
N TYR A 205 -2.81 -18.61 -2.11
CA TYR A 205 -2.60 -18.05 -0.77
C TYR A 205 -3.90 -18.13 0.05
N ASN A 206 -3.75 -18.45 1.33
CA ASN A 206 -4.80 -18.37 2.35
C ASN A 206 -4.37 -17.52 3.55
N ASP A 207 -3.16 -16.96 3.53
CA ASP A 207 -2.58 -16.11 4.55
C ASP A 207 -2.09 -14.82 3.90
N ILE A 208 -2.69 -13.70 4.31
CA ILE A 208 -2.39 -12.39 3.76
C ILE A 208 -0.95 -11.94 4.07
N ASN A 209 -0.38 -12.37 5.19
CA ASN A 209 0.99 -12.02 5.57
C ASN A 209 2.00 -12.74 4.69
N LYS A 210 1.76 -14.02 4.36
CA LYS A 210 2.59 -14.73 3.37
C LYS A 210 2.51 -14.04 2.00
N LEU A 211 1.31 -13.66 1.56
CA LEU A 211 1.13 -12.93 0.31
C LEU A 211 1.92 -11.62 0.30
N ARG A 212 1.81 -10.80 1.36
CA ARG A 212 2.55 -9.54 1.51
C ARG A 212 4.05 -9.78 1.53
N ASN A 213 4.54 -10.81 2.22
CA ASN A 213 5.96 -11.18 2.21
C ASN A 213 6.46 -11.57 0.81
N THR A 214 5.63 -12.24 0.01
CA THR A 214 5.95 -12.53 -1.39
C THR A 214 6.00 -11.26 -2.22
N MET A 215 5.01 -10.38 -2.08
CA MET A 215 4.97 -9.11 -2.80
C MET A 215 6.16 -8.20 -2.46
N ASP A 216 6.60 -8.21 -1.20
CA ASP A 216 7.69 -7.38 -0.70
C ASP A 216 9.06 -8.03 -0.92
N ASN A 217 9.10 -9.29 -1.37
CA ASN A 217 10.35 -9.93 -1.76
C ASN A 217 10.97 -9.20 -2.95
N GLU A 218 12.23 -8.78 -2.81
CA GLU A 218 12.92 -7.94 -3.80
C GLU A 218 12.90 -8.55 -5.22
N TYR A 219 13.14 -9.86 -5.35
CA TYR A 219 13.13 -10.53 -6.65
C TYR A 219 11.73 -10.49 -7.29
N PHE A 220 10.71 -10.84 -6.52
CA PHE A 220 9.34 -10.85 -7.03
C PHE A 220 8.83 -9.45 -7.34
N TYR A 221 9.06 -8.49 -6.44
CA TYR A 221 8.70 -7.09 -6.66
C TYR A 221 9.35 -6.52 -7.93
N GLN A 222 10.65 -6.78 -8.14
CA GLN A 222 11.34 -6.34 -9.35
C GLN A 222 10.74 -6.95 -10.62
N LYS A 223 10.38 -8.24 -10.59
CA LYS A 223 9.71 -8.89 -11.72
C LYS A 223 8.34 -8.27 -12.03
N ILE A 224 7.51 -8.05 -11.01
CA ILE A 224 6.20 -7.39 -11.18
C ILE A 224 6.38 -5.94 -11.67
N ASN A 225 7.32 -5.19 -11.10
CA ASN A 225 7.62 -3.84 -11.56
C ASN A 225 8.09 -3.82 -13.03
N ASN A 226 8.89 -4.80 -13.46
CA ASN A 226 9.30 -4.93 -14.87
C ASN A 226 8.13 -5.22 -15.79
N ILE A 227 7.16 -6.06 -15.38
CA ILE A 227 5.91 -6.28 -16.12
C ILE A 227 5.20 -4.93 -16.34
N TYR A 228 5.02 -4.14 -15.28
CA TYR A 228 4.44 -2.80 -15.39
C TYR A 228 5.25 -1.88 -16.34
N SER A 229 6.57 -1.82 -16.14
CA SER A 229 7.46 -0.94 -16.90
C SER A 229 7.45 -1.25 -18.39
N ASN A 230 7.45 -2.53 -18.76
CA ASN A 230 7.36 -2.96 -20.15
C ASN A 230 6.02 -2.61 -20.80
N SER A 231 4.96 -2.46 -20.01
CA SER A 231 3.63 -2.05 -20.47
C SER A 231 3.38 -0.54 -20.42
N GLY A 232 4.41 0.27 -20.14
CA GLY A 232 4.30 1.73 -20.13
C GLY A 232 3.94 2.35 -18.78
N TYR A 233 3.91 1.55 -17.71
CA TYR A 233 3.54 1.99 -16.36
C TYR A 233 4.67 1.81 -15.35
N LYS A 234 4.70 2.65 -14.33
CA LYS A 234 5.55 2.50 -13.16
C LYS A 234 4.69 2.04 -11.98
N LEU A 235 5.07 0.93 -11.36
CA LEU A 235 4.51 0.51 -10.08
C LEU A 235 5.19 1.30 -8.96
N LEU A 236 4.40 2.01 -8.18
CA LEU A 236 4.87 2.81 -7.03
C LEU A 236 4.66 2.10 -5.70
N GLY A 237 3.63 1.25 -5.62
CA GLY A 237 3.33 0.46 -4.43
C GLY A 237 2.24 -0.56 -4.70
N MET A 238 2.22 -1.64 -3.90
CA MET A 238 1.22 -2.70 -3.99
C MET A 238 0.58 -2.91 -2.61
N ALA A 239 -0.61 -2.33 -2.41
CA ALA A 239 -1.44 -2.62 -1.24
C ALA A 239 -2.39 -3.79 -1.54
N ASP A 240 -3.19 -4.17 -0.54
CA ASP A 240 -4.23 -5.19 -0.66
C ASP A 240 -5.44 -4.82 0.20
N GLU A 241 -6.59 -5.41 -0.13
CA GLU A 241 -7.81 -5.39 0.68
C GLU A 241 -8.23 -6.82 1.03
N GLN A 242 -7.32 -7.58 1.63
CA GLN A 242 -7.57 -8.99 1.98
C GLN A 242 -7.93 -9.84 0.74
N PHE A 243 -8.76 -10.87 0.95
CA PHE A 243 -9.24 -11.78 -0.08
C PHE A 243 -10.65 -11.44 -0.53
N ARG A 244 -10.96 -11.86 -1.75
CA ARG A 244 -12.26 -11.71 -2.40
C ARG A 244 -13.19 -12.85 -1.96
N GLU A 245 -14.43 -12.47 -1.65
CA GLU A 245 -15.51 -13.34 -1.21
C GLU A 245 -16.70 -13.27 -2.15
N MET A 246 -17.51 -14.33 -2.17
CA MET A 246 -18.72 -14.38 -2.97
C MET A 246 -19.91 -13.94 -2.14
N THR A 247 -20.78 -13.08 -2.67
CA THR A 247 -22.11 -12.86 -2.08
C THR A 247 -23.16 -13.72 -2.77
N SER A 248 -24.23 -14.07 -2.06
CA SER A 248 -25.29 -14.93 -2.58
C SER A 248 -26.59 -14.75 -1.79
N ASN A 249 -27.73 -15.14 -2.38
CA ASN A 249 -29.01 -15.37 -1.66
C ASN A 249 -29.24 -16.84 -1.32
N LEU A 250 -28.25 -17.69 -1.63
CA LEU A 250 -28.21 -19.10 -1.26
C LEU A 250 -26.99 -19.32 -0.36
N GLU A 251 -27.21 -19.97 0.76
CA GLU A 251 -26.13 -20.55 1.55
C GLU A 251 -25.44 -21.65 0.73
N ILE A 252 -24.13 -21.53 0.54
CA ILE A 252 -23.31 -22.46 -0.23
C ILE A 252 -22.42 -23.25 0.72
N GLN A 253 -22.51 -24.57 0.65
CA GLN A 253 -21.76 -25.51 1.48
C GLN A 253 -21.03 -26.56 0.63
N ASP A 254 -21.56 -26.93 -0.54
CA ASP A 254 -21.02 -27.95 -1.45
C ASP A 254 -20.76 -27.39 -2.86
N ILE A 255 -19.82 -27.98 -3.59
CA ILE A 255 -19.37 -27.47 -4.89
C ILE A 255 -20.48 -27.49 -5.96
N GLU A 256 -21.40 -28.45 -5.90
CA GLU A 256 -22.51 -28.54 -6.85
C GLU A 256 -23.47 -27.34 -6.77
N GLN A 257 -23.51 -26.64 -5.64
CA GLN A 257 -24.40 -25.49 -5.43
C GLN A 257 -23.94 -24.23 -6.19
N PHE A 258 -22.68 -24.17 -6.64
CA PHE A 258 -22.24 -23.10 -7.56
C PHE A 258 -22.88 -23.23 -8.95
N GLY A 259 -23.38 -24.42 -9.30
CA GLY A 259 -23.96 -24.74 -10.59
C GLY A 259 -25.15 -23.87 -10.96
N GLY A 260 -25.07 -23.16 -12.08
CA GLY A 260 -26.16 -22.36 -12.63
C GLY A 260 -26.35 -20.98 -11.98
N ILE A 261 -25.59 -20.63 -10.94
CA ILE A 261 -25.61 -19.28 -10.34
C ILE A 261 -25.14 -18.27 -11.38
N LYS A 262 -25.92 -17.22 -11.64
CA LYS A 262 -25.49 -16.10 -12.49
C LYS A 262 -24.59 -15.16 -11.70
N ILE A 263 -23.29 -15.43 -11.67
CA ILE A 263 -22.32 -14.62 -10.93
C ILE A 263 -21.73 -13.52 -11.80
N ARG A 264 -21.68 -12.29 -11.27
CA ARG A 264 -20.87 -11.22 -11.84
C ARG A 264 -19.41 -11.38 -11.43
N THR A 265 -18.52 -11.26 -12.41
CA THR A 265 -17.08 -11.10 -12.16
C THR A 265 -16.57 -9.79 -12.78
N ILE A 266 -15.36 -9.39 -12.39
CA ILE A 266 -14.56 -8.47 -13.20
C ILE A 266 -14.36 -9.06 -14.61
N GLN A 267 -14.21 -8.21 -15.63
CA GLN A 267 -13.90 -8.64 -17.01
C GLN A 267 -12.45 -9.17 -17.10
N ASN A 268 -12.18 -10.29 -16.44
CA ASN A 268 -10.87 -10.94 -16.36
C ASN A 268 -11.03 -12.40 -16.80
N PRO A 269 -10.28 -12.87 -17.82
CA PRO A 269 -10.45 -14.23 -18.34
C PRO A 269 -10.17 -15.32 -17.31
N ASN A 270 -9.26 -15.10 -16.35
CA ASN A 270 -8.92 -16.07 -15.30
C ASN A 270 -10.05 -16.19 -14.28
N HIS A 271 -10.65 -15.06 -13.88
CA HIS A 271 -11.80 -15.02 -12.98
C HIS A 271 -13.01 -15.69 -13.62
N ILE A 272 -13.28 -15.37 -14.89
CA ILE A 272 -14.35 -15.99 -15.68
C ILE A 272 -14.16 -17.50 -15.74
N LYS A 273 -12.93 -17.95 -16.04
CA LYS A 273 -12.61 -19.38 -16.15
C LYS A 273 -12.79 -20.11 -14.82
N PHE A 274 -12.33 -19.53 -13.72
CA PHE A 274 -12.48 -20.09 -12.37
C PHE A 274 -13.95 -20.37 -12.05
N TRP A 275 -14.81 -19.36 -12.18
CA TRP A 275 -16.23 -19.48 -11.86
C TRP A 275 -16.99 -20.39 -12.84
N GLN A 276 -16.64 -20.39 -14.12
CA GLN A 276 -17.20 -21.35 -15.10
C GLN A 276 -16.86 -22.80 -14.77
N LEU A 277 -15.64 -23.07 -14.26
CA LEU A 277 -15.23 -24.42 -13.85
C LEU A 277 -15.98 -24.90 -12.60
N LEU A 278 -16.48 -23.99 -11.77
CA LEU A 278 -17.42 -24.30 -10.68
C LEU A 278 -18.86 -24.52 -11.17
N GLY A 279 -19.13 -24.34 -12.48
CA GLY A 279 -20.46 -24.52 -13.08
C GLY A 279 -21.34 -23.27 -13.02
N ALA A 280 -20.82 -22.12 -12.59
CA ALA A 280 -21.55 -20.87 -12.57
C ALA A 280 -21.73 -20.29 -14.00
N ILE A 281 -22.77 -19.49 -14.18
CA ILE A 281 -23.00 -18.68 -15.39
C ILE A 281 -22.38 -17.32 -15.15
N VAL A 282 -21.24 -17.04 -15.79
CA VAL A 282 -20.50 -15.80 -15.53
C VAL A 282 -20.98 -14.64 -16.39
N ILE A 283 -21.28 -13.50 -15.78
CA ILE A 283 -21.74 -12.27 -16.42
C ILE A 283 -20.79 -11.10 -16.08
N PRO A 284 -19.81 -10.78 -16.93
CA PRO A 284 -18.85 -9.72 -16.64
C PRO A 284 -19.48 -8.32 -16.74
N LEU A 285 -19.42 -7.53 -15.66
CA LEU A 285 -19.96 -6.16 -15.61
C LEU A 285 -19.00 -5.19 -14.90
N PRO A 286 -18.99 -3.88 -15.23
CA PRO A 286 -18.33 -2.86 -14.42
C PRO A 286 -18.88 -2.82 -12.99
N VAL A 287 -18.07 -2.37 -12.01
CA VAL A 287 -18.48 -2.41 -10.58
C VAL A 287 -19.73 -1.58 -10.30
N GLY A 288 -19.86 -0.41 -10.96
CA GLY A 288 -21.00 0.49 -10.77
C GLY A 288 -22.35 -0.06 -11.27
N GLU A 289 -22.35 -1.15 -12.04
CA GLU A 289 -23.59 -1.79 -12.53
C GLU A 289 -24.07 -2.92 -11.60
N ILE A 290 -23.24 -3.38 -10.66
CA ILE A 290 -23.50 -4.57 -9.83
C ILE A 290 -24.75 -4.40 -8.98
N HIS A 291 -24.82 -3.36 -8.15
CA HIS A 291 -25.91 -3.17 -7.17
C HIS A 291 -27.28 -3.20 -7.85
N SER A 292 -27.45 -2.40 -8.91
CA SER A 292 -28.69 -2.38 -9.70
C SER A 292 -29.00 -3.69 -10.43
N SER A 293 -27.98 -4.48 -10.79
CA SER A 293 -28.13 -5.78 -11.43
C SER A 293 -28.55 -6.87 -10.44
N LEU A 294 -28.04 -6.84 -9.21
CA LEU A 294 -28.48 -7.70 -8.11
C LEU A 294 -29.94 -7.41 -7.74
N LEU A 295 -30.31 -6.14 -7.53
CA LEU A 295 -31.68 -5.73 -7.18
C LEU A 295 -32.73 -6.15 -8.23
N ARG A 296 -32.35 -6.16 -9.51
CA ARG A 296 -33.25 -6.57 -10.62
C ARG A 296 -33.20 -8.06 -10.93
N GLY A 297 -32.37 -8.84 -10.22
CA GLY A 297 -32.18 -10.27 -10.46
C GLY A 297 -31.55 -10.59 -11.81
N TYR A 298 -30.84 -9.64 -12.43
CA TYR A 298 -30.08 -9.92 -13.66
C TYR A 298 -28.91 -10.86 -13.36
N ILE A 299 -28.21 -10.60 -12.25
CA ILE A 299 -27.20 -11.46 -11.63
C ILE A 299 -27.72 -11.91 -10.26
N ASP A 300 -27.29 -13.09 -9.82
CA ASP A 300 -27.70 -13.69 -8.54
C ASP A 300 -26.64 -13.49 -7.45
N ALA A 301 -25.39 -13.30 -7.87
CA ALA A 301 -24.20 -13.23 -7.02
C ALA A 301 -23.15 -12.30 -7.61
N GLN A 302 -22.19 -11.87 -6.79
CA GLN A 302 -20.96 -11.21 -7.21
C GLN A 302 -19.80 -11.62 -6.30
N GLU A 303 -18.58 -11.21 -6.64
CA GLU A 303 -17.41 -11.44 -5.81
C GLU A 303 -16.60 -10.16 -5.56
N ASN A 304 -16.17 -9.93 -4.31
CA ASN A 304 -15.38 -8.77 -3.86
C ASN A 304 -14.86 -8.96 -2.42
N PRO A 305 -13.84 -8.19 -1.97
CA PRO A 305 -13.49 -8.17 -0.56
C PRO A 305 -14.61 -7.56 0.28
N TYR A 306 -14.66 -7.90 1.58
CA TYR A 306 -15.68 -7.39 2.52
C TYR A 306 -15.82 -5.87 2.47
N GLY A 307 -14.71 -5.12 2.38
CA GLY A 307 -14.71 -3.66 2.32
C GLY A 307 -15.53 -3.12 1.16
N ASN A 308 -15.37 -3.70 -0.03
CA ASN A 308 -16.16 -3.34 -1.20
C ASN A 308 -17.61 -3.81 -1.11
N ILE A 309 -17.87 -4.99 -0.53
CA ILE A 309 -19.25 -5.47 -0.31
C ILE A 309 -20.03 -4.45 0.53
N ALA A 310 -19.41 -3.91 1.59
CA ALA A 310 -20.00 -2.89 2.44
C ALA A 310 -20.08 -1.52 1.75
N ALA A 311 -18.99 -1.08 1.10
CA ALA A 311 -18.92 0.26 0.49
C ALA A 311 -19.88 0.44 -0.68
N PHE A 312 -20.17 -0.62 -1.43
CA PHE A 312 -21.16 -0.62 -2.52
C PHE A 312 -22.56 -1.09 -2.07
N GLU A 313 -22.76 -1.27 -0.77
CA GLU A 313 -24.07 -1.57 -0.17
C GLU A 313 -24.72 -2.84 -0.75
N PHE A 314 -23.93 -3.86 -1.08
CA PHE A 314 -24.47 -5.09 -1.69
C PHE A 314 -25.37 -5.89 -0.72
N TYR A 315 -25.31 -5.59 0.58
CA TYR A 315 -26.24 -6.10 1.59
C TYR A 315 -27.72 -5.74 1.31
N ASP A 316 -28.00 -4.73 0.48
CA ASP A 316 -29.38 -4.41 0.06
C ASP A 316 -30.05 -5.51 -0.78
N ALA A 317 -29.24 -6.38 -1.40
CA ALA A 317 -29.71 -7.36 -2.38
C ALA A 317 -29.18 -8.79 -2.14
N GLN A 318 -28.37 -8.99 -1.09
CA GLN A 318 -27.63 -10.22 -0.83
C GLN A 318 -27.78 -10.65 0.62
N ASP A 319 -28.16 -11.91 0.85
CA ASP A 319 -28.38 -12.47 2.19
C ASP A 319 -27.10 -13.05 2.82
N TYR A 320 -26.13 -13.51 2.01
CA TYR A 320 -24.93 -14.21 2.49
C TYR A 320 -23.64 -13.63 1.91
N VAL A 321 -22.59 -13.64 2.72
CA VAL A 321 -21.18 -13.64 2.27
C VAL A 321 -20.61 -15.05 2.48
N ILE A 322 -20.17 -15.69 1.40
CA ILE A 322 -19.55 -17.01 1.40
C ILE A 322 -18.02 -16.84 1.35
N ASN A 323 -17.33 -17.34 2.37
CA ASN A 323 -15.87 -17.24 2.54
C ASN A 323 -15.09 -18.20 1.64
N THR A 324 -15.14 -17.88 0.36
CA THR A 324 -14.37 -18.53 -0.70
C THR A 324 -12.87 -18.32 -0.57
N ASN A 325 -12.39 -17.15 -0.11
CA ASN A 325 -10.99 -16.75 -0.10
C ASN A 325 -10.28 -17.12 -1.43
N HIS A 326 -10.96 -16.90 -2.56
CA HIS A 326 -10.54 -17.51 -3.82
C HIS A 326 -9.43 -16.73 -4.50
N LEU A 327 -9.33 -15.42 -4.27
CA LEU A 327 -8.31 -14.53 -4.83
C LEU A 327 -7.96 -13.40 -3.86
N PRO A 328 -6.70 -12.95 -3.78
CA PRO A 328 -6.38 -11.70 -3.12
C PRO A 328 -6.93 -10.49 -3.90
N HIS A 329 -7.28 -9.41 -3.19
CA HIS A 329 -7.63 -8.14 -3.81
C HIS A 329 -6.47 -7.16 -3.74
N PHE A 330 -5.58 -7.21 -4.73
CA PHE A 330 -4.47 -6.27 -4.84
C PHE A 330 -4.92 -4.89 -5.27
N LEU A 331 -4.28 -3.85 -4.72
CA LEU A 331 -4.47 -2.43 -5.01
C LEU A 331 -3.12 -1.79 -5.38
N PRO A 332 -2.65 -1.93 -6.62
CA PRO A 332 -1.47 -1.24 -7.12
C PRO A 332 -1.72 0.26 -7.23
N LEU A 333 -0.76 1.06 -6.76
CA LEU A 333 -0.63 2.47 -7.09
C LEU A 333 0.33 2.59 -8.27
N ILE A 334 -0.18 3.11 -9.39
CA ILE A 334 0.57 3.20 -10.64
C ILE A 334 0.51 4.61 -11.23
N THR A 335 1.54 4.94 -12.01
CA THR A 335 1.63 6.10 -12.92
C THR A 335 2.15 5.62 -14.28
N THR A 336 2.10 6.44 -15.33
CA THR A 336 2.83 6.12 -16.57
C THR A 336 4.33 6.31 -16.39
N ASN A 337 5.12 5.60 -17.20
CA ASN A 337 6.57 5.83 -17.30
C ASN A 337 6.87 7.27 -17.69
N ASP A 338 6.10 7.85 -18.61
CA ASP A 338 6.32 9.21 -19.11
C ASP A 338 6.15 10.26 -18.01
N ILE A 339 5.09 10.14 -17.21
CA ILE A 339 4.87 11.03 -16.06
C ILE A 339 6.01 10.87 -15.06
N PHE A 340 6.35 9.63 -14.68
CA PHE A 340 7.39 9.39 -13.68
C PHE A 340 8.77 9.86 -14.16
N ASN A 341 9.10 9.67 -15.43
CA ASN A 341 10.38 10.08 -16.02
C ASN A 341 10.46 11.59 -16.26
N SER A 342 9.33 12.30 -16.31
CA SER A 342 9.28 13.76 -16.40
C SER A 342 9.65 14.46 -15.09
N LEU A 343 9.64 13.74 -13.96
CA LEU A 343 10.03 14.22 -12.65
C LEU A 343 11.56 14.29 -12.53
N ASN A 344 12.08 15.28 -11.80
CA ASN A 344 13.49 15.27 -11.40
C ASN A 344 13.74 14.30 -10.24
N GLU A 345 15.00 14.11 -9.87
CA GLU A 345 15.37 13.10 -8.87
C GLU A 345 14.83 13.40 -7.47
N GLN A 346 14.61 14.67 -7.11
CA GLN A 346 14.00 15.02 -5.82
C GLN A 346 12.50 14.70 -5.81
N GLU A 347 11.79 15.06 -6.87
CA GLU A 347 10.36 14.80 -7.04
C GLU A 347 10.08 13.29 -7.12
N LYS A 348 10.91 12.51 -7.82
CA LYS A 348 10.80 11.04 -7.83
C LYS A 348 10.91 10.48 -6.41
N LYS A 349 11.90 10.92 -5.62
CA LYS A 349 12.06 10.49 -4.22
C LYS A 349 10.82 10.83 -3.38
N VAL A 350 10.25 12.03 -3.54
CA VAL A 350 9.00 12.41 -2.87
C VAL A 350 7.87 11.45 -3.23
N ILE A 351 7.67 11.16 -4.52
CA ILE A 351 6.60 10.25 -4.98
C ILE A 351 6.83 8.83 -4.46
N GLU A 352 8.05 8.30 -4.56
CA GLU A 352 8.38 6.94 -4.12
C GLU A 352 8.26 6.78 -2.60
N GLU A 353 8.73 7.74 -1.81
CA GLU A 353 8.60 7.71 -0.35
C GLU A 353 7.14 7.86 0.10
N ALA A 354 6.39 8.78 -0.53
CA ALA A 354 4.96 8.92 -0.27
C ALA A 354 4.18 7.65 -0.61
N ALA A 355 4.46 7.03 -1.76
CA ALA A 355 3.82 5.79 -2.17
C ALA A 355 4.12 4.64 -1.21
N LYS A 356 5.36 4.52 -0.73
CA LYS A 356 5.75 3.55 0.28
C LYS A 356 4.99 3.74 1.60
N ASN A 357 4.93 4.98 2.11
CA ASN A 357 4.22 5.30 3.34
C ASN A 357 2.71 5.02 3.21
N ALA A 358 2.12 5.42 2.09
CA ALA A 358 0.71 5.18 1.81
C ALA A 358 0.38 3.69 1.62
N THR A 359 1.27 2.90 1.00
CA THR A 359 1.10 1.45 0.86
C THR A 359 1.05 0.77 2.24
N ALA A 360 2.00 1.13 3.12
CA ALA A 360 2.04 0.59 4.49
C ALA A 360 0.78 0.97 5.28
N TYR A 361 0.36 2.24 5.18
CA TYR A 361 -0.88 2.72 5.79
C TYR A 361 -2.11 1.96 5.29
N ALA A 362 -2.23 1.74 3.98
CA ALA A 362 -3.36 1.03 3.39
C ALA A 362 -3.45 -0.41 3.90
N ARG A 363 -2.32 -1.14 3.98
CA ARG A 363 -2.30 -2.51 4.54
C ARG A 363 -2.71 -2.54 6.02
N ILE A 364 -2.20 -1.60 6.83
CA ILE A 364 -2.62 -1.47 8.24
C ILE A 364 -4.12 -1.22 8.33
N LYS A 365 -4.66 -0.32 7.51
CA LYS A 365 -6.11 -0.02 7.49
C LYS A 365 -6.95 -1.19 6.97
N ALA A 366 -6.42 -2.00 6.05
CA ALA A 366 -7.08 -3.22 5.60
C ALA A 366 -7.28 -4.21 6.76
N ASP A 367 -6.28 -4.33 7.64
CA ASP A 367 -6.33 -5.23 8.78
C ASP A 367 -7.20 -4.66 9.92
N GLU A 368 -6.98 -3.40 10.30
CA GLU A 368 -7.70 -2.73 11.40
C GLU A 368 -9.22 -2.68 11.17
N ARG A 369 -9.66 -2.50 9.92
CA ARG A 369 -11.08 -2.32 9.58
C ARG A 369 -11.82 -3.63 9.31
N LEU A 370 -11.13 -4.77 9.21
CA LEU A 370 -11.74 -6.01 8.69
C LEU A 370 -12.95 -6.45 9.53
N GLU A 371 -12.80 -6.51 10.84
CA GLU A 371 -13.87 -6.97 11.73
C GLU A 371 -15.02 -5.97 11.82
N ASP A 372 -14.73 -4.66 11.81
CA ASP A 372 -15.76 -3.61 11.78
C ASP A 372 -16.60 -3.66 10.48
N VAL A 373 -15.94 -3.92 9.35
CA VAL A 373 -16.61 -4.06 8.05
C VAL A 373 -17.49 -5.32 8.03
N LYS A 374 -16.99 -6.46 8.52
CA LYS A 374 -17.80 -7.68 8.66
C LYS A 374 -19.01 -7.44 9.57
N GLN A 375 -18.81 -6.76 10.71
CA GLN A 375 -19.90 -6.42 11.62
C GLN A 375 -20.93 -5.51 10.94
N THR A 376 -20.49 -4.55 10.12
CA THR A 376 -21.40 -3.71 9.32
C THR A 376 -22.28 -4.55 8.40
N LEU A 377 -21.73 -5.57 7.74
CA LEU A 377 -22.52 -6.46 6.87
C LEU A 377 -23.54 -7.28 7.68
N ILE A 378 -23.14 -7.80 8.84
CA ILE A 378 -24.01 -8.54 9.76
C ILE A 378 -25.14 -7.66 10.29
N ASP A 379 -24.81 -6.43 10.71
CA ASP A 379 -25.79 -5.46 11.23
C ASP A 379 -26.81 -5.04 10.16
N ASN A 380 -26.43 -5.13 8.88
CA ASN A 380 -27.32 -4.92 7.73
C ASN A 380 -28.01 -6.21 7.23
N GLY A 381 -27.91 -7.31 7.98
CA GLY A 381 -28.71 -8.51 7.77
C GLY A 381 -28.06 -9.61 6.95
N MET A 382 -26.77 -9.51 6.64
CA MET A 382 -26.04 -10.59 5.97
C MET A 382 -25.52 -11.65 6.95
N ASP A 383 -25.53 -12.92 6.53
CA ASP A 383 -24.83 -14.00 7.22
C ASP A 383 -23.47 -14.28 6.57
N ILE A 384 -22.42 -14.40 7.38
CA ILE A 384 -21.08 -14.78 6.91
C ILE A 384 -20.89 -16.28 7.11
N VAL A 385 -20.60 -17.01 6.04
CA VAL A 385 -20.57 -18.47 6.00
C VAL A 385 -19.20 -18.97 5.53
N ASP A 386 -18.58 -19.83 6.33
CA ASP A 386 -17.36 -20.53 5.95
C ASP A 386 -17.66 -21.76 5.10
N LEU A 387 -16.91 -21.93 4.01
CA LEU A 387 -16.99 -23.14 3.21
C LEU A 387 -16.36 -24.32 3.95
N PRO A 388 -16.98 -25.51 3.91
CA PRO A 388 -16.36 -26.74 4.37
C PRO A 388 -15.03 -26.97 3.65
N GLU A 389 -14.04 -27.48 4.38
CA GLU A 389 -12.71 -27.76 3.84
C GLU A 389 -12.76 -28.69 2.61
N ARG A 390 -13.69 -29.64 2.59
CA ARG A 390 -13.91 -30.50 1.42
C ARG A 390 -14.27 -29.69 0.17
N THR A 391 -15.16 -28.71 0.31
CA THR A 391 -15.61 -27.86 -0.79
C THR A 391 -14.47 -26.96 -1.26
N ARG A 392 -13.65 -26.43 -0.34
CA ARG A 392 -12.43 -25.70 -0.69
C ARG A 392 -11.45 -26.57 -1.49
N GLN A 393 -11.24 -27.82 -1.08
CA GLN A 393 -10.37 -28.78 -1.81
C GLN A 393 -10.92 -29.11 -3.21
N ASP A 394 -12.23 -29.28 -3.33
CA ASP A 394 -12.88 -29.52 -4.61
C ASP A 394 -12.75 -28.28 -5.52
N MET A 395 -12.91 -27.06 -4.98
CA MET A 395 -12.65 -25.81 -5.73
C MET A 395 -11.21 -25.73 -6.24
N VAL A 396 -10.22 -26.07 -5.40
CA VAL A 396 -8.81 -26.10 -5.82
C VAL A 396 -8.61 -27.08 -6.98
N LYS A 397 -9.10 -28.31 -6.82
CA LYS A 397 -8.89 -29.39 -7.79
C LYS A 397 -9.60 -29.15 -9.12
N PHE A 398 -10.86 -28.72 -9.08
CA PHE A 398 -11.71 -28.65 -10.27
C PHE A 398 -11.72 -27.27 -10.94
N ALA A 399 -11.41 -26.20 -10.20
CA ALA A 399 -11.42 -24.84 -10.72
C ALA A 399 -10.06 -24.15 -10.67
N ALA A 400 -9.35 -24.16 -9.53
CA ALA A 400 -8.11 -23.39 -9.39
C ALA A 400 -6.95 -23.95 -10.23
N MET A 401 -6.63 -25.24 -10.07
CA MET A 401 -5.51 -25.87 -10.77
C MET A 401 -5.62 -25.76 -12.31
N PRO A 402 -6.78 -25.96 -12.95
CA PRO A 402 -6.90 -25.75 -14.40
C PRO A 402 -6.71 -24.30 -14.86
N VAL A 403 -6.94 -23.30 -13.99
CA VAL A 403 -6.65 -21.89 -14.29
C VAL A 403 -5.15 -21.63 -14.28
N TYR A 404 -4.38 -22.32 -13.44
CA TYR A 404 -2.92 -22.16 -13.38
C TYR A 404 -2.24 -22.46 -14.72
N ASP A 405 -2.70 -23.46 -15.46
CA ASP A 405 -2.14 -23.80 -16.78
C ASP A 405 -2.32 -22.64 -17.80
N SER A 406 -3.47 -21.96 -17.73
CA SER A 406 -3.75 -20.80 -18.58
C SER A 406 -2.84 -19.63 -18.19
N ILE A 407 -2.66 -19.40 -16.88
CA ILE A 407 -1.79 -18.35 -16.36
C ILE A 407 -0.32 -18.61 -16.71
N ARG A 408 0.18 -19.84 -16.59
CA ARG A 408 1.54 -20.21 -17.02
C ARG A 408 1.82 -19.84 -18.47
N THR A 409 0.84 -20.09 -19.34
CA THR A 409 0.94 -19.73 -20.75
C THR A 409 0.97 -18.22 -20.97
N LEU A 410 0.16 -17.46 -20.23
CA LEU A 410 0.08 -15.99 -20.37
C LEU A 410 1.31 -15.27 -19.82
N VAL A 411 1.82 -15.72 -18.67
CA VAL A 411 3.00 -15.13 -18.01
C VAL A 411 4.29 -15.56 -18.71
N ASN A 412 4.36 -16.81 -19.19
CA ASN A 412 5.50 -17.36 -19.93
C ASN A 412 6.86 -17.20 -19.20
N ASP A 413 6.83 -17.30 -17.87
CA ASP A 413 8.00 -17.31 -16.98
C ASP A 413 7.66 -18.27 -15.83
N ASP A 414 8.06 -19.54 -15.97
CA ASP A 414 7.77 -20.56 -14.94
C ASP A 414 8.53 -20.29 -13.63
N GLU A 415 9.67 -19.59 -13.70
CA GLU A 415 10.51 -19.31 -12.52
C GLU A 415 9.78 -18.37 -11.55
N ILE A 416 9.20 -17.28 -12.05
CA ILE A 416 8.42 -16.35 -11.20
C ILE A 416 7.13 -17.00 -10.68
N ILE A 417 6.49 -17.87 -11.46
CA ILE A 417 5.26 -18.57 -11.04
C ILE A 417 5.57 -19.59 -9.96
N ASP A 418 6.60 -20.41 -10.16
CA ASP A 418 7.02 -21.40 -9.17
C ASP A 418 7.45 -20.70 -7.88
N PHE A 419 8.19 -19.59 -7.99
CA PHE A 419 8.51 -18.73 -6.85
C PHE A 419 7.25 -18.24 -6.11
N TYR A 420 6.26 -17.72 -6.84
CA TYR A 420 5.00 -17.24 -6.26
C TYR A 420 4.24 -18.35 -5.54
N MET A 421 4.21 -19.57 -6.10
CA MET A 421 3.54 -20.72 -5.49
C MET A 421 4.33 -21.32 -4.32
N GLU A 422 5.66 -21.27 -4.34
CA GLU A 422 6.49 -21.80 -3.25
C GLU A 422 6.42 -20.93 -2.01
N MET A 423 6.37 -19.61 -2.18
CA MET A 423 6.27 -18.66 -1.07
C MET A 423 4.93 -18.75 -0.31
N SER A 424 3.92 -19.43 -0.86
CA SER A 424 2.65 -19.65 -0.16
C SER A 424 2.67 -20.86 0.80
N LYS A 425 3.61 -21.80 0.59
CA LYS A 425 3.80 -22.98 1.44
C LYS A 425 4.39 -22.61 2.79
#